data_AF-A0AAJ0FC71-F1
#
_entry.id   AF-A0AAJ0FC71-F1
#
_cell.length_a   1.000
_cell.length_b   1.000
_cell.length_c   1.000
_cell.angle_alpha   90.00
_cell.angle_beta   90.00
_cell.angle_gamma   90.00
#
_symmetry.space_group_name_H-M   'P 1'
#
loop_
_entity.id
_entity.type
_entity.pdbx_description
1 polymer ?
#
loop_
_entity_poly.entity_id
_entity_poly.type
_entity_poly.pdbx_seq_one_letter_code
_entity_poly.pdbx_strand_id
1 'polypeptide(L)' 'MSWFGLTPLKKFPAPVLRPMAPFFAAALIVAYGVNSAQNAMMDTPEFRNDPRNPNAKANH' A
#
# COMPACT_ATOMS: atom_id res chain seq x y z
N MET A 1 -11.11 9.13 -28.10
CA MET A 1 -11.74 7.80 -27.98
C MET A 1 -13.03 7.90 -27.18
N SER A 2 -14.18 7.89 -27.85
CA SER A 2 -15.46 7.49 -27.24
C SER A 2 -15.62 6.00 -27.52
N TRP A 3 -15.62 5.17 -26.47
CA TRP A 3 -15.58 3.71 -26.62
C TRP A 3 -16.95 3.11 -27.02
N PHE A 4 -18.05 3.87 -26.98
CA PHE A 4 -19.38 3.39 -27.42
C PHE A 4 -20.33 4.49 -27.95
N GLY A 5 -19.83 5.62 -28.46
CA GLY A 5 -20.70 6.69 -28.98
C GLY A 5 -21.49 7.46 -27.92
N LEU A 6 -21.57 6.97 -26.69
CA LEU A 6 -21.98 7.72 -25.51
C LEU A 6 -20.78 8.51 -24.99
N THR A 7 -20.89 9.83 -24.94
CA THR A 7 -19.93 10.64 -24.19
C THR A 7 -19.90 10.11 -22.75
N PRO A 8 -18.77 9.56 -22.26
CA PRO A 8 -18.70 9.11 -20.88
C PRO A 8 -19.09 10.30 -19.99
N LEU A 9 -19.91 10.02 -18.97
CA LEU A 9 -20.46 10.98 -18.00
C LEU A 9 -19.56 12.22 -17.84
N LYS A 10 -20.15 13.42 -17.97
CA LYS A 10 -19.42 14.69 -17.87
C LYS A 10 -18.54 14.69 -16.60
N LYS A 11 -17.22 14.74 -16.77
CA LYS A 11 -16.28 14.85 -15.64
C LYS A 11 -16.33 16.27 -15.07
N PHE A 12 -16.81 16.39 -13.85
CA PHE A 12 -16.81 17.65 -13.10
C PHE A 12 -15.55 17.77 -12.23
N PRO A 13 -14.96 18.97 -12.08
CA PRO A 13 -13.75 19.19 -11.28
C PRO A 13 -14.08 19.24 -9.77
N ALA A 14 -14.51 18.12 -9.20
CA ALA A 14 -14.75 18.02 -7.77
C ALA A 14 -13.42 18.08 -6.99
N PRO A 15 -13.34 18.82 -5.87
CA PRO A 15 -12.14 18.88 -5.06
C PRO A 15 -11.97 17.58 -4.25
N VAL A 16 -11.18 16.64 -4.76
CA VAL A 16 -10.88 15.35 -4.08
C VAL A 16 -9.59 15.43 -3.28
N LEU A 17 -8.51 15.94 -3.88
CA LEU A 17 -7.18 15.86 -3.28
C LEU A 17 -7.08 16.61 -1.95
N ARG A 18 -7.65 17.82 -1.87
CA ARG A 18 -7.56 18.68 -0.69
C ARG A 18 -8.25 18.07 0.55
N PRO A 19 -9.52 17.62 0.51
CA PRO A 19 -10.13 16.97 1.67
C PRO A 19 -9.54 15.58 1.94
N MET A 20 -9.00 14.89 0.93
CA MET A 20 -8.42 13.55 1.11
C MET A 20 -6.96 13.55 1.58
N ALA A 21 -6.27 14.70 1.54
CA ALA A 21 -4.88 14.85 1.94
C ALA A 21 -4.52 14.21 3.31
N PRO A 22 -5.26 14.45 4.42
CA PRO A 22 -4.92 13.83 5.70
C PRO A 22 -5.03 12.30 5.67
N PHE A 23 -5.96 11.73 4.90
CA PHE A 23 -6.11 10.28 4.76
C PHE A 23 -4.96 9.66 3.97
N PHE A 24 -4.51 10.32 2.90
CA PHE A 24 -3.33 9.88 2.17
C PHE A 24 -2.07 9.96 3.03
N ALA A 25 -1.89 11.04 3.80
CA ALA A 25 -0.79 11.17 4.74
C ALA A 25 -0.82 10.05 5.80
N ALA A 26 -1.98 9.80 6.41
CA ALA A 26 -2.15 8.72 7.37
C ALA A 26 -1.87 7.34 6.74
N ALA A 27 -2.36 7.09 5.53
CA ALA A 27 -2.10 5.83 4.83
C ALA A 27 -0.60 5.59 4.60
N LEU A 28 0.15 6.63 4.22
CA LEU A 28 1.61 6.52 4.06
C LEU A 28 2.31 6.22 5.39
N ILE A 29 1.92 6.90 6.47
CA ILE A 29 2.47 6.68 7.81
C ILE A 29 2.21 5.24 8.26
N VAL A 30 0.97 4.77 8.13
CA VAL A 30 0.59 3.40 8.53
C VAL A 30 1.29 2.37 7.67
N ALA A 31 1.38 2.58 6.34
CA ALA A 31 2.08 1.66 5.46
C ALA A 31 3.55 1.51 5.85
N TYR A 32 4.23 2.62 6.13
CA TYR A 32 5.62 2.59 6.61
C TYR A 32 5.75 1.91 7.98
N GLY A 33 4.87 2.24 8.92
CA GLY A 33 4.86 1.64 10.26
C GLY A 33 4.63 0.13 10.23
N VAL A 34 3.64 -0.33 9.46
CA VAL A 34 3.33 -1.76 9.30
C VAL A 34 4.48 -2.49 8.62
N ASN A 35 5.06 -1.94 7.55
CA ASN A 35 6.21 -2.54 6.89
C ASN A 35 7.40 -2.71 7.85
N SER A 36 7.70 -1.67 8.63
CA SER A 36 8.79 -1.69 9.61
C SER A 36 8.54 -2.72 10.71
N ALA A 37 7.32 -2.76 11.25
CA ALA A 37 6.94 -3.71 12.29
C ALA A 37 6.96 -5.16 11.78
N GLN A 38 6.45 -5.41 10.56
CA GLN A 38 6.49 -6.72 9.93
C GLN A 38 7.92 -7.22 9.78
N ASN A 39 8.83 -6.38 9.28
CA ASN A 39 10.25 -6.76 9.15
C ASN A 39 10.87 -7.16 10.49
N ALA A 40 10.58 -6.42 11.57
CA ALA A 40 11.07 -6.76 12.90
C ALA A 40 10.47 -8.08 13.43
N MET A 41 9.17 -8.30 13.23
CA MET A 41 8.49 -9.52 13.70
C MET A 41 8.96 -10.78 12.94
N MET A 42 9.30 -10.64 11.67
CA MET A 42 9.81 -11.75 10.85
C MET A 42 11.21 -12.22 11.26
N ASP A 43 11.99 -11.43 12.01
CA ASP A 43 13.33 -11.83 12.50
C ASP A 43 13.29 -12.42 13.93
N THR A 44 12.10 -12.61 14.50
CA THR A 44 11.96 -13.26 15.80
C THR A 44 12.34 -14.75 15.72
N PRO A 45 12.78 -15.38 16.83
CA PRO A 45 13.20 -16.78 16.84
C PRO A 45 12.16 -17.76 16.30
N GLU A 46 10.87 -17.47 16.52
CA GLU A 46 9.74 -18.28 16.06
C GLU A 46 9.62 -18.30 14.53
N PHE A 47 9.76 -17.14 13.88
CA PHE A 47 9.46 -16.99 12.45
C PHE A 47 10.68 -16.85 11.56
N ARG A 48 11.87 -16.66 12.14
CA ARG A 48 13.15 -16.49 11.44
C ARG A 48 13.47 -17.62 10.47
N ASN A 49 13.19 -18.87 10.85
CA ASN A 49 13.53 -20.06 10.08
C ASN A 49 12.33 -20.63 9.30
N ASP A 50 11.19 -19.93 9.26
CA ASP A 50 10.04 -20.37 8.47
C ASP A 50 10.39 -20.29 6.96
N PRO A 51 10.24 -21.37 6.16
CA PRO A 51 10.52 -21.36 4.72
C PRO A 51 9.65 -20.40 3.91
N ARG A 52 8.55 -19.90 4.49
CA ARG A 52 7.66 -18.88 3.92
C ARG A 52 8.14 -17.47 4.22
N ASN A 53 9.02 -17.28 5.19
CA ASN A 53 9.58 -15.99 5.52
C ASN A 53 10.44 -15.48 4.34
N PRO A 54 10.11 -14.33 3.74
CA PRO A 54 10.89 -13.77 2.64
C PRO A 54 12.34 -13.48 3.04
N ASN A 55 12.62 -13.16 4.31
CA ASN A 55 13.97 -12.89 4.82
C ASN A 55 14.85 -14.14 4.82
N ALA A 56 14.26 -15.34 4.96
CA ALA A 56 15.00 -16.59 4.92
C ALA A 56 15.54 -16.92 3.52
N LYS A 57 14.92 -16.38 2.46
CA LYS A 57 15.33 -16.58 1.05
C LYS A 57 16.44 -15.63 0.60
N ALA A 58 16.67 -14.54 1.32
CA ALA A 58 17.64 -13.50 0.93
C ALA A 58 19.10 -13.88 1.21
N ASN A 59 19.36 -15.00 1.92
CA ASN A 59 20.69 -15.44 2.34
C ASN A 59 21.23 -16.64 1.54
N HIS A 60 20.79 -16.86 0.30
CA HIS A 60 21.25 -17.96 -0.55
C HIS A 60 21.89 -17.46 -1.85
#